data_AF-A0A8E8EWJ3-F1
#
_entry.id   AF-A0A8E8EWJ3-F1
#
_cell.length_a   1.000
_cell.length_b   1.000
_cell.length_c   1.000
_cell.angle_alpha   90.00
_cell.angle_beta   90.00
_cell.angle_gamma   90.00
#
_symmetry.space_group_name_H-M   'P 1'
#
loop_
_entity.id
_entity.type
_entity.pdbx_description
1 polymer ?
#
loop_
_entity_poly.entity_id
_entity_poly.type
_entity_poly.pdbx_seq_one_letter_code
_entity_poly.pdbx_strand_id
1 'polypeptide(L)'
;MHFDQRLQRALREAGLDADAIADASDRVAELVARDADRLGEFFGGDGPCYSDMEMAHSADAVQEHATADVDLFTHGSDLRGYLSLDGWGVPVEGGRILREDDGGPVVVELSLGDTVNDRVRFAREREEL
;
A
#
# COMPACT_ATOMS: atom_id res chain seq x y z
N MET A 1 -16.12 7.48 -11.12
CA MET A 1 -15.07 7.83 -12.10
C MET A 1 -14.06 8.74 -11.43
N HIS A 2 -12.85 8.23 -11.19
CA HIS A 2 -11.82 8.90 -10.38
C HIS A 2 -10.72 9.58 -11.22
N PHE A 3 -10.70 9.37 -12.54
CA PHE A 3 -9.86 10.17 -13.41
C PHE A 3 -10.37 11.59 -13.47
N ASP A 4 -9.50 12.56 -13.20
CA ASP A 4 -9.84 13.97 -13.31
C ASP A 4 -10.04 14.40 -14.78
N GLN A 5 -10.57 15.60 -14.98
CA GLN A 5 -10.89 16.11 -16.31
C GLN A 5 -9.67 16.27 -17.22
N ARG A 6 -8.49 16.56 -16.66
CA ARG A 6 -7.25 16.71 -17.43
C ARG A 6 -6.77 15.34 -17.91
N LEU A 7 -6.81 14.33 -17.05
CA LEU A 7 -6.48 12.95 -17.43
C LEU A 7 -7.46 12.40 -18.46
N GLN A 8 -8.78 12.54 -18.24
CA GLN A 8 -9.77 12.09 -19.23
C GLN A 8 -9.57 12.77 -20.59
N ARG A 9 -9.26 14.07 -20.60
CA ARG A 9 -8.96 14.81 -21.83
C ARG A 9 -7.72 14.24 -22.53
N ALA A 10 -6.62 14.01 -21.79
CA ALA A 10 -5.40 13.44 -22.35
C ALA A 10 -5.62 12.05 -22.94
N LEU A 11 -6.42 11.19 -22.27
CA LEU A 11 -6.77 9.86 -22.77
C LEU A 11 -7.60 9.94 -24.06
N ARG A 12 -8.55 10.88 -24.15
CA ARG A 12 -9.30 11.13 -25.40
C ARG A 12 -8.42 11.63 -26.53
N GLU A 13 -7.49 12.54 -26.22
CA GLU A 13 -6.50 13.04 -27.19
C GLU A 13 -5.55 11.91 -27.66
N ALA A 14 -5.31 10.90 -26.81
CA ALA A 14 -4.58 9.69 -27.15
C ALA A 14 -5.41 8.63 -27.92
N GLY A 15 -6.69 8.91 -28.19
CA GLY A 15 -7.56 8.08 -29.02
C GLY A 15 -8.48 7.11 -28.27
N LEU A 16 -8.56 7.17 -26.94
CA LEU A 16 -9.55 6.39 -26.19
C LEU A 16 -10.92 7.07 -26.26
N ASP A 17 -11.96 6.28 -26.49
CA ASP A 17 -13.33 6.74 -26.38
C ASP A 17 -13.79 6.81 -24.91
N ALA A 18 -15.01 7.32 -24.68
CA ALA A 18 -15.54 7.51 -23.35
C ALA A 18 -15.77 6.18 -22.60
N ASP A 19 -16.15 5.12 -23.30
CA ASP A 19 -16.44 3.82 -22.72
C ASP A 19 -15.12 3.16 -22.28
N ALA A 20 -14.09 3.17 -23.12
CA ALA A 20 -12.76 2.68 -22.77
C ALA A 20 -12.15 3.43 -21.56
N ILE A 21 -12.40 4.73 -21.43
CA ILE A 21 -11.97 5.52 -20.26
C ILE A 21 -12.74 5.12 -19.00
N ALA A 22 -14.05 4.87 -19.12
CA ALA A 22 -14.87 4.41 -18.01
C ALA A 22 -14.41 3.02 -17.54
N ASP A 23 -14.25 2.08 -18.47
CA ASP A 23 -13.76 0.72 -18.20
C ASP A 23 -12.38 0.74 -17.54
N ALA A 24 -11.47 1.60 -18.03
CA ALA A 24 -10.15 1.76 -17.42
C ALA A 24 -10.23 2.33 -15.99
N SER A 25 -11.14 3.28 -15.74
CA SER A 25 -11.36 3.82 -14.39
C SER A 25 -11.94 2.73 -13.48
N ASP A 26 -12.94 1.98 -13.91
CA ASP A 26 -13.51 0.90 -13.08
C ASP A 26 -12.46 -0.18 -12.80
N ARG A 27 -11.65 -0.52 -13.81
CA ARG A 27 -10.55 -1.48 -13.65
C ARG A 27 -9.50 -1.03 -12.62
N VAL A 28 -9.17 0.26 -12.56
CA VAL A 28 -8.25 0.77 -11.54
C VAL A 28 -8.84 0.60 -10.14
N ALA A 29 -10.13 0.85 -9.94
CA ALA A 29 -10.76 0.65 -8.64
C ALA A 29 -10.72 -0.83 -8.21
N GLU A 30 -10.97 -1.77 -9.14
CA GLU A 30 -10.84 -3.21 -8.88
C GLU A 30 -9.40 -3.61 -8.50
N LEU A 31 -8.40 -3.04 -9.19
CA LEU A 31 -6.99 -3.32 -8.91
C LEU A 31 -6.61 -2.84 -7.51
N VAL A 32 -7.05 -1.64 -7.12
CA VAL A 32 -6.77 -1.09 -5.79
C VAL A 32 -7.47 -1.88 -4.68
N ALA A 33 -8.72 -2.32 -4.92
CA ALA A 33 -9.41 -3.21 -3.97
C ALA A 33 -8.65 -4.54 -3.79
N ARG A 34 -8.19 -5.14 -4.88
CA ARG A 34 -7.37 -6.36 -4.82
C ARG A 34 -6.07 -6.14 -4.07
N ASP A 35 -5.39 -5.03 -4.28
CA ASP A 35 -4.15 -4.72 -3.56
C ASP A 35 -4.41 -4.50 -2.07
N ALA A 36 -5.52 -3.87 -1.69
CA ALA A 36 -5.93 -3.73 -0.29
C ALA A 36 -6.13 -5.10 0.39
N ASP A 37 -6.83 -6.03 -0.27
CA ASP A 37 -7.03 -7.39 0.25
C ASP A 37 -5.68 -8.11 0.46
N ARG A 38 -4.80 -8.05 -0.54
CA ARG A 38 -3.46 -8.69 -0.49
C ARG A 38 -2.55 -8.08 0.56
N LEU A 39 -2.62 -6.76 0.78
CA LEU A 39 -1.91 -6.09 1.85
C LEU A 39 -2.44 -6.53 3.22
N GLY A 40 -3.76 -6.66 3.35
CA GLY A 40 -4.39 -7.24 4.55
C GLY A 40 -3.88 -8.65 4.84
N GLU A 41 -3.83 -9.52 3.83
CA GLU A 41 -3.28 -10.89 3.95
C GLU A 41 -1.80 -10.88 4.37
N PHE A 42 -0.99 -9.97 3.81
CA PHE A 42 0.44 -9.84 4.15
C PHE A 42 0.66 -9.49 5.64
N PHE A 43 -0.09 -8.54 6.18
CA PHE A 43 0.03 -8.14 7.59
C PHE A 43 -0.64 -9.13 8.54
N GLY A 44 -1.75 -9.77 8.12
CA GLY A 44 -2.50 -10.74 8.94
C GLY A 44 -1.79 -12.08 9.20
N GLY A 45 -0.58 -12.30 8.67
CA GLY A 45 0.21 -13.51 8.92
C GLY A 45 0.82 -13.56 10.34
N ASP A 46 0.92 -14.76 10.89
CA ASP A 46 1.54 -15.00 12.22
C ASP A 46 3.04 -14.69 12.23
N GLY A 47 3.50 -13.98 13.28
CA GLY A 47 4.92 -13.66 13.48
C GLY A 47 5.28 -12.22 13.13
N PRO A 48 6.57 -11.85 13.27
CA PRO A 48 6.99 -10.48 13.13
C PRO A 48 6.93 -9.98 11.68
N CYS A 49 6.84 -8.67 11.55
CA CYS A 49 7.03 -7.93 10.32
C CYS A 49 8.26 -7.03 10.47
N TYR A 50 9.03 -6.87 9.41
CA TYR A 50 10.21 -6.00 9.39
C TYR A 50 9.91 -4.76 8.56
N SER A 51 10.52 -3.63 8.92
CA SER A 51 10.43 -2.42 8.10
C SER A 51 11.74 -1.65 8.01
N ASP A 52 11.91 -0.86 6.95
CA ASP A 52 13.02 0.08 6.80
C ASP A 52 12.73 1.45 7.43
N MET A 53 11.72 1.52 8.30
CA MET A 53 11.29 2.75 8.96
C MET A 53 12.41 3.31 9.84
N GLU A 54 12.68 4.61 9.71
CA GLU A 54 13.53 5.31 10.66
C GLU A 54 12.80 5.43 12.01
N MET A 55 13.42 4.89 13.06
CA MET A 55 12.89 4.95 14.42
C MET A 55 13.75 5.89 15.28
N ALA A 56 13.09 6.80 15.99
CA ALA A 56 13.76 7.65 16.94
C ALA A 56 14.54 6.82 17.96
N HIS A 57 15.81 7.15 18.16
CA HIS A 57 16.73 6.47 19.08
C HIS A 57 17.11 5.02 18.70
N SER A 58 16.77 4.56 17.48
CA SER A 58 17.32 3.35 16.90
C SER A 58 18.55 3.67 16.04
N ALA A 59 19.52 2.76 16.01
CA ALA A 59 20.64 2.80 15.06
C ALA A 59 20.50 1.70 13.98
N ASP A 60 19.47 0.87 14.09
CA ASP A 60 19.23 -0.22 13.14
C ASP A 60 18.59 0.33 11.87
N ALA A 61 19.02 -0.18 10.71
CA ALA A 61 18.43 0.14 9.42
C ALA A 61 17.12 -0.61 9.15
N VAL A 62 16.90 -1.72 9.87
CA VAL A 62 15.70 -2.54 9.76
C VAL A 62 15.12 -2.74 11.15
N GLN A 63 13.87 -2.37 11.33
CA GLN A 63 13.11 -2.52 12.56
C GLN A 63 12.31 -3.81 12.53
N GLU A 64 12.23 -4.49 13.67
CA GLU A 64 11.36 -5.64 13.87
C GLU A 64 10.11 -5.19 14.62
N HIS A 65 8.95 -5.58 14.11
CA HIS A 65 7.63 -5.37 14.73
C HIS A 65 7.07 -6.74 15.08
N ALA A 66 6.94 -7.05 16.37
CA ALA A 66 6.42 -8.33 16.84
C ALA A 66 4.97 -8.56 16.39
N THR A 67 4.20 -7.49 16.26
CA THR A 67 2.83 -7.47 15.76
C THR A 67 2.66 -6.32 14.77
N ALA A 68 1.96 -6.62 13.67
CA ALA A 68 1.57 -5.65 12.67
C ALA A 68 0.22 -6.07 12.08
N ASP A 69 -0.74 -5.16 12.03
CA ASP A 69 -2.08 -5.39 11.47
C ASP A 69 -2.56 -4.14 10.76
N VAL A 70 -3.34 -4.32 9.69
CA VAL A 70 -3.80 -3.20 8.87
C VAL A 70 -5.30 -3.27 8.61
N ASP A 71 -5.98 -2.13 8.78
CA ASP A 71 -7.38 -1.94 8.41
C ASP A 71 -7.43 -0.99 7.22
N LEU A 72 -7.71 -1.54 6.03
CA LEU A 72 -7.66 -0.82 4.75
C LEU A 72 -9.05 -0.68 4.14
N PHE A 73 -9.27 0.47 3.49
CA PHE A 73 -10.42 0.72 2.65
C PHE A 73 -10.02 1.47 1.38
N THR A 74 -10.87 1.37 0.36
CA THR A 74 -10.62 1.97 -0.95
C THR A 74 -11.68 3.00 -1.31
N HIS A 75 -11.27 4.06 -1.99
CA HIS A 75 -12.18 5.05 -2.56
C HIS A 75 -11.74 5.40 -3.99
N GLY A 76 -12.30 4.69 -4.96
CA GLY A 76 -11.89 4.83 -6.36
C GLY A 76 -10.46 4.32 -6.56
N SER A 77 -9.53 5.20 -6.95
CA SER A 77 -8.11 4.87 -7.09
C SER A 77 -7.31 4.99 -5.79
N ASP A 78 -7.94 5.44 -4.70
CA ASP A 78 -7.24 5.68 -3.45
C ASP A 78 -7.33 4.45 -2.54
N LEU A 79 -6.20 4.12 -1.91
CA LEU A 79 -6.10 3.16 -0.80
C LEU A 79 -5.70 3.92 0.46
N ARG A 80 -6.50 3.77 1.53
CA ARG A 80 -6.26 4.42 2.83
C ARG A 80 -6.57 3.45 3.95
N GLY A 81 -6.10 3.77 5.16
CA GLY A 81 -6.39 2.93 6.30
C GLY A 81 -5.60 3.31 7.55
N TYR A 82 -5.43 2.33 8.42
CA TYR A 82 -4.67 2.47 9.65
C TYR A 82 -3.80 1.24 9.86
N LEU A 83 -2.51 1.46 10.11
CA LEU A 83 -1.56 0.43 10.47
C LEU A 83 -1.40 0.44 11.99
N SER A 84 -1.60 -0.71 12.62
CA SER A 84 -1.32 -0.93 14.04
C SER A 84 -0.03 -1.76 14.16
N LEU A 85 0.92 -1.25 14.92
CA LEU A 85 2.18 -1.91 15.28
C LEU A 85 2.23 -2.10 16.80
N ASP A 86 3.35 -2.60 17.33
CA ASP A 86 3.55 -2.91 18.74
C ASP A 86 3.26 -1.74 19.70
N GLY A 87 2.00 -1.64 20.13
CA GLY A 87 1.53 -0.64 21.08
C GLY A 87 1.24 0.75 20.51
N TRP A 88 1.32 0.95 19.20
CA TRP A 88 0.97 2.22 18.55
C TRP A 88 0.42 2.01 17.15
N GLY A 89 -0.01 3.08 16.49
CA GLY A 89 -0.44 2.99 15.10
C GLY A 89 -0.39 4.33 14.39
N VAL A 90 -0.60 4.28 13.08
CA VAL A 90 -0.46 5.42 12.19
C VAL A 90 -1.43 5.31 11.01
N PRO A 91 -2.05 6.42 10.58
CA PRO A 91 -2.80 6.45 9.32
C PRO A 91 -1.90 6.06 8.16
N VAL A 92 -2.44 5.31 7.20
CA VAL A 92 -1.69 4.89 6.00
C VAL A 92 -2.42 5.22 4.72
N GLU A 93 -1.64 5.46 3.66
CA GLU A 93 -2.15 5.72 2.32
C GLU A 93 -1.29 5.07 1.25
N GLY A 94 -1.88 4.85 0.06
CA GLY A 94 -1.15 4.53 -1.16
C GLY A 94 -0.29 3.27 -1.05
N GLY A 95 -0.89 2.21 -0.52
CA GLY A 95 -0.24 0.91 -0.35
C GLY A 95 0.09 0.24 -1.68
N ARG A 96 1.26 -0.39 -1.73
CA ARG A 96 1.81 -1.02 -2.94
C ARG A 96 2.44 -2.36 -2.63
N ILE A 97 2.33 -3.28 -3.58
CA ILE A 97 3.13 -4.50 -3.61
C ILE A 97 4.33 -4.22 -4.52
N LEU A 98 5.54 -4.25 -3.95
CA LEU A 98 6.78 -3.96 -4.69
C LEU A 98 7.41 -5.21 -5.27
N ARG A 99 7.28 -6.33 -4.57
CA ARG A 99 7.75 -7.65 -5.01
C ARG A 99 6.80 -8.73 -4.51
N GLU A 100 6.59 -9.72 -5.36
CA GLU A 100 5.78 -10.90 -5.10
C GLU A 100 6.53 -12.16 -5.57
N ASP A 101 6.20 -13.29 -4.97
CA ASP A 101 6.62 -14.62 -5.42
C ASP A 101 5.39 -15.56 -5.50
N ASP A 102 5.61 -16.86 -5.68
CA ASP A 102 4.54 -17.86 -5.78
C ASP A 102 3.66 -17.95 -4.52
N GLY A 103 4.15 -17.48 -3.37
CA GLY A 103 3.46 -17.48 -2.08
C GLY A 103 2.70 -16.20 -1.75
N GLY A 104 2.96 -15.10 -2.46
CA GLY A 104 2.27 -13.82 -2.26
C GLY A 104 3.21 -12.61 -2.24
N PRO A 105 2.77 -11.48 -1.65
CA PRO A 105 3.62 -10.31 -1.49
C PRO A 105 4.83 -10.61 -0.59
N VAL A 106 6.03 -10.27 -1.04
CA VAL A 106 7.27 -10.42 -0.25
C VAL A 106 7.72 -9.09 0.32
N VAL A 107 7.62 -8.02 -0.49
CA VAL A 107 7.88 -6.64 -0.05
C VAL A 107 6.69 -5.78 -0.43
N VAL A 108 6.14 -5.12 0.58
CA VAL A 108 5.05 -4.16 0.44
C VAL A 108 5.51 -2.79 0.92
N GLU A 109 4.75 -1.76 0.60
CA GLU A 109 5.11 -0.40 0.96
C GLU A 109 3.86 0.43 1.25
N LEU A 110 3.93 1.25 2.30
CA LEU A 110 2.85 2.14 2.74
C LEU A 110 3.41 3.55 2.93
N SER A 111 2.65 4.58 2.53
CA SER A 111 2.89 5.92 3.08
C SER A 111 2.30 6.00 4.46
N LEU A 112 3.13 6.31 5.45
CA LEU A 112 2.74 6.47 6.84
C LEU A 112 2.53 7.96 7.13
N GLY A 113 1.42 8.30 7.79
CA GLY A 113 1.02 9.68 8.09
C GLY A 113 1.99 10.42 9.00
N ASP A 114 1.62 11.64 9.38
CA ASP A 114 2.48 12.68 9.98
C ASP A 114 3.42 12.25 11.13
N THR A 115 3.09 11.18 11.86
CA THR A 115 3.95 10.61 12.90
C THR A 115 5.28 10.11 12.35
N VAL A 116 5.26 9.48 11.17
CA VAL A 116 6.45 8.98 10.48
C VAL A 116 6.74 9.88 9.27
N ASN A 117 5.70 10.30 8.56
CA ASN A 117 5.78 11.19 7.41
C ASN A 117 6.78 10.68 6.35
N ASP A 118 6.72 9.39 6.06
CA ASP A 118 7.58 8.73 5.09
C ASP A 118 6.88 7.56 4.41
N ARG A 119 7.52 7.02 3.38
CA ARG A 119 7.09 5.86 2.64
C ARG A 119 7.97 4.68 3.03
N VAL A 120 7.37 3.73 3.73
CA VAL A 120 8.05 2.65 4.44
C VAL A 120 7.80 1.33 3.75
N ARG A 121 8.86 0.55 3.53
CA ARG A 121 8.82 -0.82 3.04
C ARG A 121 8.67 -1.79 4.21
N PHE A 122 7.92 -2.86 3.98
CA PHE A 122 7.70 -3.93 4.93
C PHE A 122 7.98 -5.30 4.29
N ALA A 123 8.53 -6.22 5.07
CA ALA A 123 8.79 -7.60 4.66
C ALA A 123 8.55 -8.57 5.82
N ARG A 124 8.28 -9.85 5.51
CA ARG A 124 8.16 -10.92 6.52
C ARG A 124 9.50 -11.53 6.91
N GLU A 125 10.55 -11.27 6.12
CA GLU A 125 11.92 -11.70 6.38
C GLU A 125 12.84 -10.47 6.35
N ARG A 126 13.81 -10.42 7.26
CA ARG A 126 14.68 -9.24 7.43
C ARG A 126 15.57 -9.02 6.22
N GLU A 127 15.99 -10.11 5.58
CA GLU A 127 16.91 -10.14 4.44
C GLU A 127 16.32 -9.52 3.17
N GLU A 128 15.01 -9.28 3.16
CA GLU A 128 14.28 -8.76 2.01
C GLU A 128 14.20 -7.23 1.94
N LEU A 129 14.77 -6.52 2.93
CA LEU A 129 14.75 -5.05 3.06
C LEU A 129 16.08 -4.36 2.77
#